data_AF-A0A1Y4HK89-F1
#
_entry.id   AF-A0A1Y4HK89-F1
#
_cell.length_a   1.000
_cell.length_b   1.000
_cell.length_c   1.000
_cell.angle_alpha   90.00
_cell.angle_beta   90.00
_cell.angle_gamma   90.00
#
_symmetry.space_group_name_H-M   'P 1'
#
loop_
_entity.id
_entity.type
_entity.pdbx_description
1 polymer ?
#
loop_
_entity_poly.entity_id
_entity_poly.type
_entity_poly.pdbx_seq_one_letter_code
_entity_poly.pdbx_strand_id
1 'polypeptide(L)'
;MVSCCFHGFVCGYKGTTSLKRIEPYRLRELIIEDLKIYECSGVRDIHQRIGIEIPYKKVLEQIKAMLTDGTIESEGKNRWIKYKLKK
;
A
#
# COMPACT_ATOMS: atom_id res chain seq x y z
N MET A 1 23.14 4.71 5.55
CA MET A 1 22.17 4.14 4.59
C MET A 1 20.77 4.22 5.17
N VAL A 2 20.16 5.40 5.14
CA VAL A 2 18.74 5.63 5.47
C VAL A 2 18.28 6.76 4.57
N SER A 3 17.96 6.41 3.33
CA SER A 3 17.50 7.38 2.35
C SER A 3 16.44 6.71 1.48
N CYS A 4 15.26 6.48 2.07
CA CYS A 4 14.04 6.56 1.28
C CYS A 4 13.45 7.92 1.63
N CYS A 5 13.68 8.84 0.69
CA CYS A 5 13.51 10.27 0.84
C CYS A 5 12.09 10.66 1.21
N PHE A 6 12.03 11.65 2.10
CA PHE A 6 10.98 12.65 2.17
C PHE A 6 10.69 13.15 0.75
N HIS A 7 9.61 12.69 0.15
CA HIS A 7 8.98 13.41 -0.95
C HIS A 7 7.51 13.51 -0.62
N GLY A 8 7.17 14.64 0.00
CA GLY A 8 5.78 15.04 0.07
C GLY A 8 5.27 15.25 -1.35
N PHE A 9 4.14 14.63 -1.66
CA PHE A 9 3.21 15.19 -2.62
C PHE A 9 1.78 14.82 -2.23
N VAL A 10 0.91 15.79 -2.49
CA VAL A 10 -0.41 16.04 -1.96
C VAL A 10 -1.44 15.11 -2.59
N CYS A 11 -2.46 14.67 -1.84
CA CYS A 11 -3.81 14.64 -2.41
C CYS A 11 -4.89 14.68 -1.34
N GLY A 12 -5.64 15.78 -1.32
CA GLY A 12 -6.87 15.89 -0.56
C GLY A 12 -7.96 15.05 -1.22
N TYR A 13 -8.30 13.91 -0.62
CA TYR A 13 -9.56 13.24 -0.90
C TYR A 13 -10.57 13.61 0.18
N LYS A 14 -11.28 14.72 -0.04
CA LYS A 14 -12.55 15.00 0.64
C LYS A 14 -13.57 13.98 0.12
N GLY A 15 -13.76 12.91 0.86
CA GLY A 15 -14.80 11.93 0.62
C GLY A 15 -15.43 11.51 1.94
N THR A 16 -16.30 12.35 2.48
CA THR A 16 -17.22 11.99 3.56
C THR A 16 -18.22 10.95 3.04
N THR A 17 -17.78 9.69 2.93
CA THR A 17 -18.66 8.55 2.74
C THR A 17 -18.06 7.42 3.57
N SER A 18 -18.74 7.02 4.66
CA SER A 18 -18.34 6.00 5.62
C SER A 18 -17.40 4.93 5.03
N LEU A 19 -16.10 5.04 5.32
CA LEU A 19 -15.03 4.16 4.82
C LEU A 19 -15.17 2.69 5.23
N LYS A 20 -16.17 2.37 6.06
CA LYS A 20 -16.60 1.00 6.35
C LYS A 20 -16.99 0.19 5.10
N ARG A 21 -17.27 0.83 3.96
CA ARG A 21 -17.68 0.17 2.71
C ARG A 21 -16.89 0.63 1.48
N ILE A 22 -15.55 0.70 1.59
CA ILE A 22 -14.71 0.92 0.40
C ILE A 22 -14.65 -0.34 -0.46
N GLU A 23 -14.84 -0.18 -1.77
CA GLU A 23 -14.77 -1.29 -2.73
C GLU A 23 -13.34 -1.83 -2.86
N PRO A 24 -13.16 -3.16 -3.05
CA PRO A 24 -11.84 -3.79 -3.07
C PRO A 24 -10.95 -3.33 -4.24
N TYR A 25 -11.52 -2.99 -5.40
CA TYR A 25 -10.75 -2.43 -6.52
C TYR A 25 -10.22 -1.03 -6.21
N ARG A 26 -11.00 -0.22 -5.47
CA ARG A 26 -10.61 1.15 -5.11
C ARG A 26 -9.46 1.14 -4.11
N LEU A 27 -9.48 0.17 -3.18
CA LEU A 27 -8.35 -0.09 -2.29
C LEU A 27 -7.09 -0.48 -3.07
N ARG A 28 -7.23 -1.31 -4.10
CA ARG A 28 -6.11 -1.70 -4.97
C ARG A 28 -5.47 -0.49 -5.64
N GLU A 29 -6.27 0.40 -6.23
CA GLU A 29 -5.73 1.61 -6.88
C GLU A 29 -4.96 2.49 -5.89
N LEU A 30 -5.51 2.71 -4.69
CA LEU A 30 -4.82 3.45 -3.63
C LEU A 30 -3.48 2.80 -3.24
N ILE A 31 -3.43 1.48 -3.14
CA ILE A 31 -2.19 0.74 -2.87
C ILE A 31 -1.19 0.90 -4.02
N ILE A 32 -1.66 0.85 -5.27
CA ILE A 32 -0.78 1.02 -6.44
C ILE A 32 -0.21 2.44 -6.49
N GLU A 33 -1.04 3.46 -6.28
CA GLU A 33 -0.56 4.85 -6.22
C GLU A 33 0.42 5.05 -5.07
N ASP A 34 0.13 4.53 -3.87
CA ASP A 34 1.06 4.57 -2.73
C ASP A 34 2.38 3.86 -3.06
N LEU A 35 2.35 2.67 -3.65
CA LEU A 35 3.56 1.93 -4.04
C LEU A 35 4.32 2.59 -5.21
N LYS A 36 3.64 3.34 -6.09
CA LYS A 36 4.29 4.16 -7.13
C LYS A 36 5.05 5.33 -6.52
N ILE A 37 4.51 5.92 -5.47
CA ILE A 37 5.13 7.05 -4.75
C ILE A 37 6.23 6.53 -3.81
N TYR A 38 5.95 5.43 -3.11
CA TYR A 38 6.81 4.80 -2.11
C TYR A 38 7.25 3.42 -2.61
N GLU A 39 8.28 3.39 -3.45
CA GLU A 39 8.82 2.20 -4.10
C GLU A 39 9.39 1.12 -3.13
N CYS A 40 9.33 1.32 -1.80
CA CYS A 40 9.89 0.43 -0.79
C CYS A 40 9.15 0.50 0.57
N SER A 41 7.94 -0.07 0.66
CA SER A 41 7.13 0.03 1.88
C SER A 41 6.79 -1.34 2.49
N GLY A 42 6.84 -1.44 3.82
CA GLY A 42 6.34 -2.63 4.53
C GLY A 42 4.81 -2.62 4.59
N VAL A 43 4.17 -3.79 4.67
CA VAL A 43 2.70 -3.90 4.78
C VAL A 43 2.12 -3.06 5.93
N ARG A 44 2.87 -2.95 7.02
CA ARG A 44 2.46 -2.18 8.20
C ARG A 44 2.49 -0.67 7.92
N ASP A 45 3.54 -0.19 7.28
CA ASP A 45 3.66 1.21 6.85
C ASP A 45 2.57 1.57 5.84
N ILE A 46 2.34 0.71 4.83
CA ILE A 46 1.28 0.90 3.82
C ILE A 46 -0.09 0.99 4.51
N HIS A 47 -0.39 0.06 5.42
CA HIS A 47 -1.65 0.07 6.18
C HIS A 47 -1.81 1.34 7.01
N GLN A 48 -0.73 1.80 7.64
CA GLN A 48 -0.74 3.02 8.45
C GLN A 48 -0.89 4.29 7.61
N ARG A 49 -0.33 4.32 6.39
CA ARG A 49 -0.40 5.44 5.44
C ARG A 49 -1.76 5.55 4.74
N ILE A 50 -2.23 4.46 4.13
CA ILE A 50 -3.50 4.44 3.38
C ILE A 50 -4.69 4.60 4.35
N GLY A 51 -4.54 4.09 5.57
CA GLY A 51 -5.46 4.36 6.66
C GLY A 51 -5.75 3.11 7.46
N ILE A 52 -5.58 3.23 8.79
CA ILE A 52 -6.09 2.27 9.79
C ILE A 52 -7.60 2.01 9.67
N GLU A 53 -8.29 2.85 8.90
CA GLU A 53 -9.70 2.78 8.61
C GLU A 53 -10.08 1.55 7.77
N ILE A 54 -9.13 1.02 6.99
CA ILE A 54 -9.30 -0.25 6.27
C ILE A 54 -8.82 -1.40 7.18
N PRO A 55 -9.56 -2.51 7.29
CA PRO A 55 -9.09 -3.66 8.06
C PRO A 55 -7.82 -4.25 7.45
N TYR A 56 -6.81 -4.49 8.30
CA TYR A 56 -5.51 -5.04 7.93
C TYR A 56 -5.62 -6.30 7.05
N LYS A 57 -6.61 -7.16 7.34
CA LYS A 57 -6.87 -8.39 6.58
C LYS A 57 -7.12 -8.11 5.10
N LYS A 58 -7.91 -7.08 4.75
CA LYS A 58 -8.22 -6.70 3.37
C LYS A 58 -6.97 -6.22 2.63
N VAL A 59 -6.15 -5.40 3.29
CA VAL A 59 -4.88 -4.92 2.72
C VAL A 59 -3.95 -6.10 2.45
N LEU A 60 -3.83 -7.01 3.41
CA LEU A 60 -3.00 -8.20 3.28
C LEU A 60 -3.49 -9.14 2.17
N GLU A 61 -4.81 -9.35 2.04
CA GLU A 61 -5.41 -10.09 0.93
C GLU A 61 -5.11 -9.43 -0.42
N GLN A 62 -5.22 -8.10 -0.53
CA GLN A 62 -4.89 -7.38 -1.76
C GLN A 62 -3.40 -7.47 -2.11
N ILE A 63 -2.50 -7.26 -1.15
CA ILE A 63 -1.05 -7.41 -1.37
C ILE A 63 -0.73 -8.83 -1.83
N LYS A 64 -1.31 -9.86 -1.19
CA LYS A 64 -1.14 -11.24 -1.65
C LYS A 64 -1.66 -11.46 -3.06
N ALA A 65 -2.84 -10.94 -3.38
CA ALA A 65 -3.38 -11.05 -4.73
C ALA A 65 -2.44 -10.39 -5.75
N MET A 66 -1.90 -9.21 -5.46
CA MET A 66 -0.97 -8.50 -6.33
C MET A 66 0.39 -9.20 -6.45
N LEU A 67 0.86 -9.87 -5.41
CA LEU A 67 2.05 -10.73 -5.46
C LEU A 67 1.81 -11.94 -6.38
N THR A 68 0.66 -12.60 -6.24
CA THR A 68 0.27 -13.74 -7.08
C THR A 68 0.11 -13.31 -8.54
N ASP A 69 -0.47 -12.14 -8.77
CA ASP A 69 -0.66 -11.54 -10.10
C ASP A 69 0.68 -11.09 -10.73
N GLY A 70 1.75 -10.98 -9.93
CA GLY A 70 3.05 -10.51 -10.37
C GLY A 70 3.13 -8.98 -10.57
N THR A 71 2.12 -8.24 -10.12
CA THR A 71 2.10 -6.76 -10.16
C THR A 71 3.09 -6.14 -9.18
N ILE A 72 3.33 -6.79 -8.03
CA ILE A 72 4.29 -6.34 -7.00
C ILE A 72 5.27 -7.45 -6.66
N GLU A 73 6.44 -7.06 -6.17
CA GLU A 73 7.46 -7.96 -5.67
C GLU A 73 7.76 -7.66 -4.20
N SER A 74 7.98 -8.73 -3.43
CA SER A 74 8.45 -8.62 -2.05
C SER A 74 9.97 -8.69 -2.00
N GLU A 75 10.60 -7.65 -1.47
CA GLU A 75 12.04 -7.55 -1.29
C GLU A 75 12.38 -7.52 0.21
N GLY A 76 13.16 -8.49 0.67
CA GLY A 76 13.62 -8.58 2.06
C GLY A 76 13.55 -9.99 2.65
N LYS A 77 14.00 -10.16 3.89
CA LYS A 77 13.96 -11.43 4.64
C LYS A 77 13.29 -11.25 6.02
N ASN A 78 12.53 -12.25 6.44
CA ASN A 78 11.81 -12.37 7.71
C ASN A 78 10.94 -11.16 8.10
N ARG A 79 11.48 -10.23 8.87
CA ARG A 79 10.73 -9.14 9.54
C ARG A 79 10.77 -7.82 8.78
N TRP A 80 11.65 -7.72 7.78
CA TRP A 80 11.92 -6.51 7.01
C TRP A 80 11.52 -6.69 5.55
N ILE A 81 10.43 -7.41 5.31
CA ILE A 81 9.88 -7.60 3.97
C ILE A 81 9.24 -6.29 3.55
N LYS A 82 9.74 -5.74 2.44
CA LYS A 82 9.20 -4.57 1.77
C LYS A 82 8.52 -5.02 0.48
N TYR A 83 7.55 -4.24 0.04
CA TYR A 83 6.86 -4.47 -1.22
C TYR A 83 7.19 -3.31 -2.16
N LYS A 84 7.41 -3.65 -3.43
CA LYS A 84 7.66 -2.71 -4.52
C LYS A 84 6.86 -3.11 -5.75
N LEU A 85 6.55 -2.15 -6.62
CA LEU A 85 5.93 -2.46 -7.90
C LEU A 85 6.93 -3.16 -8.81
N LYS A 86 6.47 -4.24 -9.46
CA LYS A 86 7.22 -4.89 -10.54
C LYS A 86 7.04 -4.06 -11.80
N LYS A 87 8.14 -3.69 -12.45
CA LYS A 87 8.13 -2.91 -13.69
C LYS A 87 8.30 -3.81 -14.89
#